data_AF-A0A1M3KVW8-F1
#
_entry.id   AF-A0A1M3KVW8-F1
#
_cell.length_a   1.000
_cell.length_b   1.000
_cell.length_c   1.000
_cell.angle_alpha   90.00
_cell.angle_beta   90.00
_cell.angle_gamma   90.00
#
_symmetry.space_group_name_H-M   'P 1'
#
loop_
_entity.id
_entity.type
_entity.pdbx_description
1 polymer ?
#
loop_
_entity_poly.entity_id
_entity_poly.type
_entity_poly.pdbx_seq_one_letter_code
_entity_poly.pdbx_strand_id
1 'polypeptide(L)'
;MRILIITILTMFTLSASIYGQRRSIKDIKSIEVTQPEAKRTQGCDQALQIIKITIDTEYTRIDFVYRPDNPYGVNIPRQPHLYLQIKADDGNIYKALQTGGMKNYGNNVKPDKPEWFSVIFEKMPFDIIAFDLVEGKPIEGVYKLPKWNFYDVRIKTEKQIRAEINQLEKKAEKGDADAAFELGQKYEIGKEVAQNIDQANQYYLRSAQNGNVEAKEKVAFAYFTSESRTITTLELATSYLIDAAKNGSGSAQAYLGGLYEIGASLEKNLEESAKWYEASAYSGNSYGQFWLAQKSKKNGDYASAAQWYGKAIAQEDYITPYAQNSLGELYYFGRGVEQSYETAFLWFQKSANNGHLNGKSSLAHMYEYGYGTSQDNETAVDLYEDIIATVDNDDLKSSSLNALGNIYSRENSFYNLEKAVNYYQKAITLNSNIYSMYSIGKMYNDGKGVLKNPAKAKEYLEQSAQSGYNAAQYELGLLYKASKDLQSALKWFERSAENDYAAAQYELGLMYFYGKGVAKNNGTAAQWIEKAYNAGNEDAKKVWNGLELWKYKQ
;
A
#
# COMPACT_ATOMS: atom_id res chain seq x y z
N MET A 1 -24.64 -8.65 10.45
CA MET A 1 -23.39 -8.54 11.25
C MET A 1 -22.48 -9.74 10.95
N ARG A 2 -22.10 -9.90 9.67
CA ARG A 2 -21.22 -10.96 9.12
C ARG A 2 -20.58 -10.41 7.84
N ILE A 3 -19.87 -9.27 7.94
CA ILE A 3 -19.16 -8.66 6.81
C ILE A 3 -17.93 -7.96 7.40
N LEU A 4 -16.91 -8.73 7.81
CA LEU A 4 -15.54 -8.22 8.04
C LEU A 4 -14.50 -9.35 8.16
N ILE A 5 -14.69 -10.49 7.51
CA ILE A 5 -13.74 -11.62 7.56
C ILE A 5 -13.16 -11.97 6.18
N ILE A 6 -13.66 -11.41 5.07
CA ILE A 6 -13.27 -11.87 3.73
C ILE A 6 -12.11 -11.06 3.10
N THR A 7 -11.80 -9.85 3.58
CA THR A 7 -10.83 -8.97 2.88
C THR A 7 -9.35 -9.32 3.13
N ILE A 8 -9.02 -10.23 4.05
CA ILE A 8 -7.66 -10.80 4.16
C ILE A 8 -7.54 -12.13 3.36
N LEU A 9 -8.66 -12.71 2.92
CA LEU A 9 -8.75 -14.10 2.49
C LEU A 9 -8.81 -14.32 0.96
N THR A 10 -8.87 -13.27 0.14
CA THR A 10 -9.04 -13.40 -1.33
C THR A 10 -7.82 -13.04 -2.18
N MET A 11 -6.67 -12.62 -1.63
CA MET A 11 -5.51 -12.24 -2.46
C MET A 11 -4.49 -13.36 -2.75
N PHE A 12 -4.71 -14.59 -2.28
CA PHE A 12 -3.84 -15.73 -2.60
C PHE A 12 -4.25 -16.53 -3.85
N THR A 13 -5.27 -16.14 -4.61
CA THR A 13 -5.80 -16.96 -5.73
C THR A 13 -5.96 -16.25 -7.08
N LEU A 14 -5.37 -15.08 -7.31
CA LEU A 14 -5.36 -14.45 -8.63
C LEU A 14 -3.98 -14.53 -9.32
N SER A 15 -3.64 -15.72 -9.80
CA SER A 15 -2.80 -15.87 -11.01
C SER A 15 -3.10 -17.16 -11.80
N ALA A 16 -4.23 -17.81 -11.54
CA ALA A 16 -4.65 -19.01 -12.25
C ALA A 16 -5.92 -18.76 -13.08
N SER A 17 -5.76 -18.11 -14.23
CA SER A 17 -6.42 -18.47 -15.51
C SER A 17 -6.38 -17.28 -16.45
N ILE A 18 -5.67 -17.45 -17.56
CA ILE A 18 -6.03 -17.02 -18.92
C ILE A 18 -4.90 -17.57 -19.82
N TYR A 19 -5.29 -18.22 -20.92
CA TYR A 19 -4.51 -19.04 -21.86
C TYR A 19 -4.35 -20.52 -21.50
N GLY A 20 -5.36 -21.26 -21.95
CA GLY A 20 -5.39 -22.71 -22.01
C GLY A 20 -4.41 -23.32 -23.01
N GLN A 21 -4.24 -24.62 -22.83
CA GLN A 21 -3.45 -25.57 -23.63
C GLN A 21 -1.93 -25.31 -23.70
N ARG A 22 -1.18 -25.87 -22.74
CA ARG A 22 0.26 -26.14 -22.92
C ARG A 22 0.45 -27.59 -23.33
N ARG A 23 0.77 -27.84 -24.61
CA ARG A 23 1.37 -29.09 -25.06
C ARG A 23 2.71 -29.26 -24.33
N SER A 24 2.97 -30.43 -23.75
CA SER A 24 4.29 -30.73 -23.21
C SER A 24 5.28 -30.82 -24.37
N ILE A 25 6.20 -29.86 -24.47
CA ILE A 25 7.37 -30.00 -25.33
C ILE A 25 8.33 -30.89 -24.52
N LYS A 26 8.27 -32.19 -24.80
CA LYS A 26 9.26 -33.14 -24.31
C LYS A 26 10.48 -33.00 -25.20
N ASP A 27 11.61 -32.81 -24.53
CA ASP A 27 12.97 -32.81 -25.07
C ASP A 27 13.32 -31.53 -25.86
N ILE A 28 14.35 -30.83 -25.40
CA ILE A 28 15.06 -29.76 -26.13
C ILE A 28 16.54 -30.09 -25.98
N LYS A 29 17.23 -30.35 -27.10
CA LYS A 29 18.64 -30.79 -27.09
C LYS A 29 19.68 -29.67 -27.10
N SER A 30 19.33 -28.44 -27.51
CA SER A 30 20.31 -27.35 -27.64
C SER A 30 19.67 -25.96 -27.70
N ILE A 31 20.36 -24.94 -27.15
CA ILE A 31 20.05 -23.52 -27.33
C ILE A 31 21.12 -22.94 -28.26
N GLU A 32 20.73 -22.36 -29.39
CA GLU A 32 21.62 -21.61 -30.29
C GLU A 32 21.38 -20.10 -30.13
N VAL A 33 22.45 -19.33 -29.98
CA VAL A 33 22.42 -17.86 -30.01
C VAL A 33 23.03 -17.40 -31.32
N THR A 34 22.21 -16.89 -32.23
CA THR A 34 22.66 -16.36 -33.52
C THR A 34 22.56 -14.83 -33.55
N GLN A 35 23.65 -14.15 -33.88
CA GLN A 35 23.58 -12.74 -34.30
C GLN A 35 22.97 -12.68 -35.70
N PRO A 36 22.09 -11.71 -36.02
CA PRO A 36 21.74 -11.46 -37.41
C PRO A 36 23.00 -11.03 -38.16
N GLU A 37 23.18 -11.47 -39.40
CA GLU A 37 24.16 -10.88 -40.31
C GLU A 37 23.82 -9.40 -40.54
N ALA A 38 24.28 -8.53 -39.63
CA ALA A 38 24.43 -7.13 -39.95
C ALA A 38 25.46 -7.08 -41.07
N LYS A 39 25.10 -6.51 -42.23
CA LYS A 39 26.03 -6.24 -43.34
C LYS A 39 27.35 -5.77 -42.74
N ARG A 40 28.40 -6.61 -42.83
CA ARG A 40 29.75 -6.32 -42.33
C ARG A 40 30.14 -4.94 -42.80
N THR A 41 30.04 -3.96 -41.91
CA THR A 41 30.72 -2.70 -42.07
C THR A 41 32.13 -2.99 -41.58
N GLN A 42 33.11 -2.87 -42.48
CA GLN A 42 34.51 -3.22 -42.22
C GLN A 42 34.98 -2.55 -40.92
N GLY A 43 35.42 -3.36 -39.94
CA GLY A 43 36.20 -2.89 -38.79
C GLY A 43 35.56 -2.92 -37.41
N CYS A 44 34.32 -3.39 -37.23
CA CYS A 44 33.73 -3.61 -35.89
C CYS A 44 33.41 -5.09 -35.65
N ASP A 45 34.26 -5.79 -34.90
CA ASP A 45 33.92 -7.10 -34.34
C ASP A 45 33.09 -6.89 -33.07
N GLN A 46 31.77 -7.10 -33.15
CA GLN A 46 30.86 -6.98 -32.01
C GLN A 46 30.86 -8.29 -31.20
N ALA A 47 31.66 -8.35 -30.13
CA ALA A 47 31.70 -9.51 -29.24
C ALA A 47 30.61 -9.44 -28.16
N LEU A 48 29.57 -10.28 -28.29
CA LEU A 48 28.60 -10.54 -27.23
C LEU A 48 29.10 -11.71 -26.37
N GLN A 49 29.20 -11.54 -25.05
CA GLN A 49 29.62 -12.62 -24.15
C GLN A 49 28.55 -12.93 -23.10
N ILE A 50 28.25 -14.22 -22.94
CA ILE A 50 27.42 -14.75 -21.85
C ILE A 50 28.30 -14.84 -20.61
N ILE A 51 27.93 -14.17 -19.53
CA ILE A 51 28.81 -14.06 -18.35
C ILE A 51 28.19 -14.68 -17.12
N LYS A 52 26.85 -14.75 -17.05
CA LYS A 52 26.18 -15.40 -15.94
C LYS A 52 24.85 -16.00 -16.38
N ILE A 53 24.63 -17.26 -16.01
CA ILE A 53 23.33 -17.92 -16.12
C ILE A 53 22.89 -18.19 -14.69
N THR A 54 21.69 -17.71 -14.34
CA THR A 54 21.06 -17.91 -13.05
C THR A 54 19.76 -18.67 -13.28
N ILE A 55 19.63 -19.84 -12.65
CA ILE A 55 18.45 -20.69 -12.77
C ILE A 55 17.74 -20.66 -11.42
N ASP A 56 16.47 -20.29 -11.44
CA ASP A 56 15.56 -20.24 -10.29
C ASP A 56 14.33 -21.14 -10.55
N THR A 57 13.55 -21.47 -9.51
CA THR A 57 12.38 -22.35 -9.61
C THR A 57 11.24 -21.74 -10.43
N GLU A 58 11.22 -20.42 -10.60
CA GLU A 58 10.20 -19.68 -11.35
C GLU A 58 10.68 -19.17 -12.71
N TYR A 59 11.99 -18.92 -12.88
CA TYR A 59 12.54 -18.36 -14.12
C TYR A 59 14.00 -18.75 -14.37
N THR A 60 14.41 -18.68 -15.64
CA THR A 60 15.82 -18.72 -16.06
C THR A 60 16.26 -17.31 -16.45
N ARG A 61 17.28 -16.78 -15.79
CA ARG A 61 17.86 -15.47 -16.09
C ARG A 61 19.24 -15.64 -16.73
N ILE A 62 19.44 -15.03 -17.89
CA ILE A 62 20.72 -14.98 -18.58
C ILE A 62 21.19 -13.53 -18.62
N ASP A 63 22.34 -13.28 -18.02
CA ASP A 63 22.98 -11.96 -18.01
C ASP A 63 24.07 -11.91 -19.09
N PHE A 64 23.96 -10.90 -19.94
CA PHE A 64 24.90 -10.62 -21.01
C PHE A 64 25.69 -9.35 -20.69
N VAL A 65 26.92 -9.27 -21.18
CA VAL A 65 27.63 -8.00 -21.31
C VAL A 65 27.90 -7.74 -22.77
N TYR A 66 27.57 -6.52 -23.18
CA TYR A 66 27.96 -5.96 -24.45
C TYR A 66 29.13 -5.00 -24.23
N ARG A 67 30.22 -5.23 -24.97
CA ARG A 67 31.32 -4.25 -25.11
C ARG A 67 31.48 -3.93 -26.58
N PRO A 68 31.14 -2.70 -27.02
CA PRO A 68 31.45 -2.28 -28.37
C PRO A 68 32.96 -1.99 -28.47
N ASP A 69 33.71 -2.85 -29.16
CA ASP A 69 35.02 -2.44 -29.65
C ASP A 69 34.81 -1.41 -30.78
N ASN A 70 35.04 -0.13 -30.48
CA ASN A 70 35.04 0.96 -31.46
C ASN A 70 36.43 1.63 -31.52
N PRO A 71 37.46 0.91 -32.02
CA PRO A 71 38.83 1.42 -32.05
C PRO A 71 39.04 2.63 -32.98
N TYR A 72 38.03 3.03 -33.76
CA TYR A 72 38.12 4.07 -34.78
C TYR A 72 37.25 5.31 -34.52
N GLY A 73 36.53 5.39 -33.40
CA GLY A 73 35.73 6.56 -33.03
C GLY A 73 34.60 6.89 -34.01
N VAL A 74 34.13 5.90 -34.79
CA VAL A 74 33.10 6.12 -35.81
C VAL A 74 31.72 6.14 -35.17
N ASN A 75 30.86 7.05 -35.64
CA ASN A 75 29.45 7.14 -35.23
C ASN A 75 28.73 5.81 -35.55
N ILE A 76 28.26 5.09 -34.52
CA ILE A 76 27.52 3.83 -34.68
C ILE A 76 26.04 4.16 -34.92
N PRO A 77 25.52 4.10 -36.16
CA PRO A 77 24.16 4.53 -36.46
C PRO A 77 23.28 3.29 -36.48
N ARG A 78 22.97 2.73 -35.30
CA ARG A 78 21.79 1.89 -34.97
C ARG A 78 22.04 1.08 -33.70
N GLN A 79 21.01 1.02 -32.87
CA GLN A 79 20.95 0.13 -31.71
C GLN A 79 21.10 -1.34 -32.17
N PRO A 80 21.97 -2.16 -31.54
CA PRO A 80 21.99 -3.58 -31.83
C PRO A 80 20.69 -4.20 -31.31
N HIS A 81 19.81 -4.61 -32.22
CA HIS A 81 18.67 -5.44 -31.86
C HIS A 81 19.18 -6.87 -31.64
N LEU A 82 19.22 -7.30 -30.38
CA LEU A 82 19.51 -8.69 -30.04
C LEU A 82 18.24 -9.53 -30.28
N TYR A 83 18.34 -10.56 -31.12
CA TYR A 83 17.28 -11.53 -31.34
C TYR A 83 17.70 -12.88 -30.77
N LEU A 84 16.97 -13.36 -29.76
CA LEU A 84 17.13 -14.71 -29.21
C LEU A 84 16.13 -15.64 -29.87
N GLN A 85 16.65 -16.72 -30.47
CA GLN A 85 15.87 -17.70 -31.22
C GLN A 85 16.02 -19.06 -30.55
N ILE A 86 14.93 -19.61 -30.03
CA ILE A 86 14.92 -20.90 -29.33
C ILE A 86 14.24 -21.92 -30.23
N LYS A 87 14.91 -23.03 -30.52
CA LYS A 87 14.38 -24.10 -31.38
C LYS A 87 14.02 -25.32 -30.53
N ALA A 88 12.78 -25.80 -30.64
CA ALA A 88 12.30 -26.98 -29.93
C ALA A 88 12.37 -28.25 -30.81
N ASP A 89 12.28 -29.43 -30.19
CA ASP A 89 12.40 -30.74 -30.86
C ASP A 89 11.27 -31.02 -31.89
N ASP A 90 10.15 -30.29 -31.83
CA ASP A 90 9.08 -30.36 -32.83
C ASP A 90 9.36 -29.56 -34.12
N GLY A 91 10.55 -28.95 -34.21
CA GLY A 91 10.98 -28.12 -35.34
C GLY A 91 10.48 -26.67 -35.27
N ASN A 92 9.69 -26.30 -34.26
CA ASN A 92 9.20 -24.95 -34.10
C ASN A 92 10.28 -24.02 -33.55
N ILE A 93 10.23 -22.79 -34.05
CA ILE A 93 11.13 -21.70 -33.69
C ILE A 93 10.34 -20.70 -32.84
N TYR A 94 10.74 -20.55 -31.58
CA TYR A 94 10.20 -19.56 -30.66
C TYR A 94 11.12 -18.33 -30.64
N LYS A 95 10.57 -17.16 -30.99
CA LYS A 95 11.28 -15.89 -30.98
C LYS A 95 10.93 -15.13 -29.69
N ALA A 96 11.93 -14.81 -28.87
CA ALA A 96 11.74 -13.87 -27.78
C ALA A 96 11.90 -12.43 -28.31
N LEU A 97 10.85 -11.62 -28.19
CA LEU A 97 10.84 -10.23 -28.62
C LEU A 97 11.28 -9.30 -27.47
N GLN A 98 12.34 -8.54 -27.73
CA GLN A 98 12.71 -7.20 -27.22
C GLN A 98 12.26 -6.78 -25.81
N THR A 99 13.22 -6.52 -24.92
CA THR A 99 13.05 -5.61 -23.77
C THR A 99 13.75 -4.28 -24.01
N GLY A 100 13.21 -3.22 -23.41
CA GLY A 100 13.25 -1.85 -23.91
C GLY A 100 14.48 -0.99 -23.55
N GLY A 101 14.76 -0.05 -24.45
CA GLY A 101 15.16 1.34 -24.17
C GLY A 101 16.47 1.61 -23.43
N MET A 102 17.61 1.52 -24.13
CA MET A 102 18.84 2.18 -23.67
C MET A 102 18.71 3.71 -23.85
N LYS A 103 19.03 4.48 -22.79
CA LYS A 103 19.04 5.94 -22.80
C LYS A 103 19.95 6.47 -23.91
N ASN A 104 19.46 7.49 -24.63
CA ASN A 104 20.25 8.25 -25.59
C ASN A 104 21.40 8.95 -24.85
N TYR A 105 22.63 8.43 -24.94
CA TYR A 105 23.81 9.18 -24.50
C TYR A 105 24.13 10.22 -25.57
N GLY A 106 23.81 11.48 -25.30
CA GLY A 106 24.23 12.58 -26.16
C GLY A 106 25.76 12.60 -26.29
N ASN A 107 26.24 12.53 -27.53
CA ASN A 107 27.54 12.86 -28.14
C ASN A 107 28.88 12.84 -27.36
N ASN A 108 28.98 12.46 -26.09
CA ASN A 108 30.21 12.63 -25.29
C ASN A 108 30.47 11.51 -24.24
N VAL A 109 30.18 10.24 -24.56
CA VAL A 109 30.53 9.13 -23.65
C VAL A 109 31.60 8.23 -24.28
N LYS A 110 32.74 8.10 -23.60
CA LYS A 110 33.83 7.18 -23.95
C LYS A 110 33.36 5.71 -23.88
N PRO A 111 33.82 4.79 -24.75
CA PRO A 111 33.27 3.43 -24.89
C PRO A 111 33.69 2.44 -23.79
N ASP A 112 34.39 2.86 -22.73
CA ASP A 112 35.11 1.95 -21.84
C ASP A 112 34.24 1.30 -20.74
N LYS A 113 32.91 1.50 -20.77
CA LYS A 113 32.00 0.93 -19.76
C LYS A 113 31.18 -0.22 -20.35
N PRO A 114 31.32 -1.46 -19.83
CA PRO A 114 30.45 -2.56 -20.23
C PRO A 114 29.00 -2.24 -19.87
N GLU A 115 28.09 -2.41 -20.84
CA GLU A 115 26.65 -2.31 -20.60
C GLU A 115 26.08 -3.70 -20.28
N TRP A 116 25.29 -3.75 -19.22
CA TRP A 116 24.73 -4.97 -18.66
C TRP A 116 23.26 -5.04 -19.00
N PHE A 117 22.81 -6.19 -19.46
CA PHE A 117 21.37 -6.44 -19.60
C PHE A 117 21.04 -7.90 -19.30
N SER A 118 19.83 -8.10 -18.80
CA SER A 118 19.34 -9.39 -18.33
C SER A 118 18.11 -9.78 -19.17
N VAL A 119 18.10 -11.04 -19.62
CA VAL A 119 16.92 -11.64 -20.24
C VAL A 119 16.37 -12.68 -19.28
N ILE A 120 15.08 -12.56 -18.95
CA ILE A 120 14.39 -13.43 -18.00
C ILE A 120 13.37 -14.25 -18.78
N PHE A 121 13.42 -15.57 -18.63
CA PHE A 121 12.47 -16.50 -19.23
C PHE A 121 11.60 -17.13 -18.14
N GLU A 122 10.29 -17.09 -18.29
CA GLU A 122 9.38 -17.88 -17.45
C GLU A 122 9.47 -19.37 -17.81
N LYS A 123 9.82 -20.19 -16.80
CA LYS A 123 9.73 -21.66 -16.77
C LYS A 123 10.26 -22.41 -18.01
N MET A 124 11.52 -22.84 -18.00
CA MET A 124 12.06 -23.86 -18.93
C MET A 124 12.54 -25.11 -18.17
N PRO A 125 12.17 -26.35 -18.60
CA PRO A 125 12.47 -27.56 -17.84
C PRO A 125 13.62 -28.41 -18.43
N PHE A 126 14.90 -28.02 -18.29
CA PHE A 126 16.02 -28.91 -18.67
C PHE A 126 17.41 -28.48 -18.13
N ASP A 127 18.36 -29.42 -18.14
CA ASP A 127 19.79 -29.25 -17.78
C ASP A 127 20.60 -28.56 -18.89
N ILE A 128 21.58 -27.74 -18.50
CA ILE A 128 22.48 -27.00 -19.43
C ILE A 128 23.83 -27.73 -19.56
N ILE A 129 24.25 -28.03 -20.80
CA ILE A 129 25.61 -28.53 -21.11
C ILE A 129 26.38 -27.42 -21.82
N ALA A 130 27.55 -27.04 -21.28
CA ALA A 130 28.42 -26.03 -21.87
C ALA A 130 29.46 -26.65 -22.83
N PHE A 131 29.74 -25.98 -23.95
CA PHE A 131 30.74 -26.37 -24.94
C PHE A 131 31.85 -25.32 -25.05
N ASP A 132 33.08 -25.75 -25.35
CA ASP A 132 34.17 -24.85 -25.77
C ASP A 132 33.93 -24.42 -27.23
N LEU A 133 33.83 -23.10 -27.44
CA LEU A 133 33.53 -22.49 -28.74
C LEU A 133 34.71 -22.50 -29.74
N VAL A 134 35.88 -22.99 -29.36
CA VAL A 134 37.02 -23.10 -30.29
C VAL A 134 37.14 -24.50 -30.92
N GLU A 135 36.79 -25.59 -30.21
CA GLU A 135 37.02 -26.96 -30.70
C GLU A 135 35.81 -27.91 -30.67
N GLY A 136 34.65 -27.50 -30.14
CA GLY A 136 33.40 -28.27 -30.30
C GLY A 136 33.37 -29.65 -29.62
N LYS A 137 34.10 -29.85 -28.51
CA LYS A 137 34.03 -31.08 -27.69
C LYS A 137 33.42 -30.81 -26.29
N PRO A 138 32.75 -31.81 -25.67
CA PRO A 138 32.28 -31.72 -24.29
C PRO A 138 33.47 -31.60 -23.32
N ILE A 139 33.34 -30.75 -22.30
CA ILE A 139 34.40 -30.55 -21.30
C ILE A 139 34.28 -31.64 -20.22
N GLU A 140 35.10 -32.68 -20.30
CA GLU A 140 35.39 -33.58 -19.17
C GLU A 140 36.86 -33.39 -18.71
N GLY A 141 37.05 -32.89 -17.49
CA GLY A 141 38.37 -32.78 -16.82
C GLY A 141 38.72 -31.38 -16.29
N VAL A 142 39.47 -31.33 -15.18
CA VAL A 142 39.86 -30.11 -14.46
C VAL A 142 41.00 -29.39 -15.20
N TYR A 143 40.71 -28.23 -15.80
CA TYR A 143 41.71 -27.30 -16.31
C TYR A 143 41.89 -26.10 -15.37
N LYS A 144 43.15 -25.74 -15.08
CA LYS A 144 43.47 -24.49 -14.36
C LYS A 144 43.50 -23.32 -15.35
N LEU A 145 42.48 -22.47 -15.29
CA LEU A 145 42.43 -21.19 -16.01
C LEU A 145 43.13 -20.06 -15.23
N PRO A 146 43.63 -19.00 -15.91
CA PRO A 146 44.37 -17.93 -15.25
C PRO A 146 43.46 -17.12 -14.32
N LYS A 147 44.03 -16.69 -13.19
CA LYS A 147 43.36 -15.94 -12.11
C LYS A 147 42.72 -14.64 -12.62
N TRP A 148 41.41 -14.68 -12.82
CA TRP A 148 40.55 -13.51 -12.83
C TRP A 148 39.43 -13.79 -11.82
N ASN A 149 39.11 -12.82 -10.96
CA ASN A 149 38.20 -12.99 -9.83
C ASN A 149 36.78 -13.28 -10.30
N PHE A 150 36.48 -14.56 -10.49
CA PHE A 150 35.11 -15.06 -10.58
C PHE A 150 34.54 -15.15 -9.16
N TYR A 151 33.34 -14.62 -8.94
CA TYR A 151 32.52 -15.08 -7.83
C TYR A 151 32.24 -16.56 -8.08
N ASP A 152 32.69 -17.41 -7.16
CA ASP A 152 32.67 -18.88 -7.23
C ASP A 152 31.21 -19.38 -7.27
N VAL A 153 30.61 -19.49 -8.46
CA VAL A 153 29.29 -20.13 -8.65
C VAL A 153 29.53 -21.63 -8.66
N ARG A 154 29.40 -22.27 -7.50
CA ARG A 154 29.49 -23.73 -7.37
C ARG A 154 28.18 -24.36 -7.80
N ILE A 155 28.16 -24.96 -8.99
CA ILE A 155 27.05 -25.78 -9.46
C ILE A 155 27.20 -27.17 -8.81
N LYS A 156 26.27 -27.54 -7.92
CA LYS A 156 26.25 -28.88 -7.31
C LYS A 156 25.67 -29.88 -8.32
N THR A 157 26.29 -31.04 -8.46
CA THR A 157 25.74 -32.17 -9.21
C THR A 157 24.53 -32.76 -8.48
N GLU A 158 23.62 -33.43 -9.20
CA GLU A 158 22.47 -34.14 -8.62
C GLU A 158 22.89 -35.12 -7.52
N LYS A 159 24.03 -35.79 -7.72
CA LYS A 159 24.62 -36.70 -6.72
C LYS A 159 25.04 -35.98 -5.44
N GLN A 160 25.61 -34.77 -5.55
CA GLN A 160 25.99 -33.96 -4.39
C GLN A 160 24.77 -33.43 -3.66
N ILE A 161 23.76 -32.94 -4.40
CA ILE A 161 22.48 -32.51 -3.82
C ILE A 161 21.82 -33.66 -3.05
N ARG A 162 21.69 -34.84 -3.67
CA ARG A 162 21.13 -36.03 -3.00
C ARG A 162 21.92 -36.41 -1.75
N ALA A 163 23.24 -36.32 -1.79
CA ALA A 163 24.08 -36.62 -0.62
C ALA A 163 23.86 -35.62 0.53
N GLU A 164 23.74 -34.33 0.22
CA GLU A 164 23.46 -33.28 1.21
C GLU A 164 22.06 -33.41 1.82
N ILE A 165 21.03 -33.62 1.00
CA ILE A 165 19.66 -33.86 1.47
C ILE A 165 19.63 -35.09 2.39
N ASN A 166 20.21 -36.22 1.96
CA ASN A 166 20.27 -37.43 2.79
C ASN A 166 21.02 -37.19 4.13
N GLN A 167 22.01 -36.30 4.14
CA GLN A 167 22.73 -35.96 5.37
C GLN A 167 21.87 -35.10 6.30
N LEU A 168 21.15 -34.12 5.76
CA LEU A 168 20.20 -33.31 6.51
C LEU A 168 19.07 -34.17 7.07
N GLU A 169 18.54 -35.12 6.29
CA GLU A 169 17.48 -36.02 6.72
C GLU A 169 17.92 -36.86 7.91
N LYS A 170 19.13 -37.45 7.85
CA LYS A 170 19.71 -38.20 8.96
C LYS A 170 19.94 -37.36 10.22
N LYS A 171 20.27 -36.08 10.07
CA LYS A 171 20.43 -35.16 11.22
C LYS A 171 19.06 -34.83 11.82
N ALA A 172 18.10 -34.44 11.00
CA ALA A 172 16.72 -34.22 11.40
C ALA A 172 16.12 -35.45 12.09
N GLU A 173 16.46 -36.65 11.58
CA GLU A 173 16.05 -37.93 12.16
C GLU A 173 16.51 -38.13 13.60
N LYS A 174 17.71 -37.63 13.92
CA LYS A 174 18.33 -37.67 15.24
C LYS A 174 17.91 -36.53 16.16
N GLY A 175 16.96 -35.70 15.74
CA GLY A 175 16.45 -34.59 16.54
C GLY A 175 17.15 -33.25 16.32
N ASP A 176 17.99 -33.12 15.30
CA ASP A 176 18.59 -31.82 14.92
C ASP A 176 17.49 -30.89 14.38
N ALA A 177 17.14 -29.88 15.18
CA ALA A 177 16.05 -28.97 14.87
C ALA A 177 16.37 -28.07 13.67
N ASP A 178 17.62 -27.65 13.51
CA ASP A 178 18.03 -26.75 12.43
C ASP A 178 18.12 -27.49 11.10
N ALA A 179 18.61 -28.75 11.10
CA ALA A 179 18.57 -29.59 9.91
C ALA A 179 17.13 -29.88 9.46
N ALA A 180 16.22 -30.13 10.41
CA ALA A 180 14.81 -30.29 10.10
C ALA A 180 14.20 -28.98 9.55
N PHE A 181 14.56 -27.82 10.12
CA PHE A 181 14.08 -26.53 9.62
C PHE A 181 14.57 -26.24 8.20
N GLU A 182 15.86 -26.47 7.92
CA GLU A 182 16.46 -26.28 6.60
C GLU A 182 15.79 -27.17 5.55
N LEU A 183 15.50 -28.44 5.89
CA LEU A 183 14.72 -29.32 5.00
C LEU A 183 13.33 -28.76 4.74
N GLY A 184 12.65 -28.27 5.78
CA GLY A 184 11.37 -27.60 5.65
C GLY A 184 11.41 -26.47 4.62
N GLN A 185 12.41 -25.59 4.72
CA GLN A 185 12.61 -24.48 3.78
C GLN A 185 12.86 -24.98 2.35
N LYS A 186 13.76 -25.96 2.18
CA LYS A 186 14.08 -26.51 0.85
C LYS A 186 12.84 -27.07 0.15
N TYR A 187 12.00 -27.82 0.87
CA TYR A 187 10.73 -28.34 0.35
C TYR A 187 9.67 -27.26 0.13
N GLU A 188 9.62 -26.21 0.96
CA GLU A 188 8.69 -25.10 0.83
C GLU A 188 8.92 -24.31 -0.48
N ILE A 189 10.20 -24.03 -0.81
CA ILE A 189 10.55 -23.22 -1.99
C ILE A 189 10.95 -24.04 -3.22
N GLY A 190 11.09 -25.37 -3.09
CA GLY A 190 11.57 -26.25 -4.16
C GLY A 190 13.05 -26.04 -4.52
N LYS A 191 13.88 -25.66 -3.54
CA LYS A 191 15.32 -25.44 -3.74
C LYS A 191 16.05 -26.75 -3.58
N GLU A 192 16.72 -27.21 -4.64
CA GLU A 192 17.48 -28.48 -4.70
C GLU A 192 16.61 -29.75 -4.59
N VAL A 193 15.34 -29.63 -4.21
CA VAL A 193 14.33 -30.70 -4.18
C VAL A 193 13.05 -30.22 -4.86
N ALA A 194 12.19 -31.13 -5.31
CA ALA A 194 10.87 -30.73 -5.81
C ALA A 194 10.05 -30.08 -4.69
N GLN A 195 9.36 -28.98 -5.00
CA GLN A 195 8.50 -28.29 -4.03
C GLN A 195 7.42 -29.25 -3.50
N ASN A 196 7.28 -29.31 -2.18
CA ASN A 196 6.28 -30.14 -1.50
C ASN A 196 5.92 -29.54 -0.13
N ILE A 197 4.78 -28.85 -0.08
CA ILE A 197 4.31 -28.15 1.12
C ILE A 197 4.00 -29.10 2.27
N ASP A 198 3.47 -30.30 1.98
CA ASP A 198 3.16 -31.28 3.02
C ASP A 198 4.44 -31.81 3.68
N GLN A 199 5.47 -32.10 2.89
CA GLN A 199 6.78 -32.49 3.43
C GLN A 199 7.43 -31.33 4.19
N ALA A 200 7.34 -30.11 3.68
CA ALA A 200 7.84 -28.93 4.38
C ALA A 200 7.21 -28.79 5.77
N ASN A 201 5.88 -28.91 5.87
CA ASN A 201 5.15 -28.83 7.12
C ASN A 201 5.50 -29.95 8.11
N GLN A 202 5.76 -31.18 7.62
CA GLN A 202 6.23 -32.27 8.48
C GLN A 202 7.62 -31.98 9.06
N TYR A 203 8.53 -31.44 8.26
CA TYR A 203 9.86 -31.06 8.71
C TYR A 203 9.83 -29.86 9.67
N TYR A 204 8.98 -28.86 9.41
CA TYR A 204 8.74 -27.76 10.36
C TYR A 204 8.14 -28.25 11.68
N LEU A 205 7.19 -29.19 11.67
CA LEU A 205 6.65 -29.78 12.88
C LEU A 205 7.74 -30.50 13.69
N ARG A 206 8.58 -31.30 13.01
CA ARG A 206 9.70 -31.99 13.65
C ARG A 206 10.71 -31.01 14.24
N SER A 207 11.02 -29.94 13.54
CA SER A 207 11.91 -28.89 14.00
C SER A 207 11.33 -28.14 15.22
N ALA A 208 10.04 -27.81 15.19
CA ALA A 208 9.34 -27.15 16.28
C ALA A 208 9.31 -28.02 17.56
N GLN A 209 9.06 -29.32 17.42
CA GLN A 209 9.11 -30.29 18.52
C GLN A 209 10.50 -30.39 19.16
N ASN A 210 11.56 -30.14 18.39
CA ASN A 210 12.94 -30.13 18.87
C ASN A 210 13.43 -28.73 19.30
N GLY A 211 12.52 -27.76 19.44
CA GLY A 211 12.80 -26.49 20.10
C GLY A 211 13.06 -25.29 19.20
N ASN A 212 13.15 -25.46 17.87
CA ASN A 212 13.41 -24.33 16.95
C ASN A 212 12.24 -23.34 16.96
N VAL A 213 12.54 -22.06 17.22
CA VAL A 213 11.55 -20.99 17.40
C VAL A 213 10.87 -20.61 16.08
N GLU A 214 11.63 -20.48 14.99
CA GLU A 214 11.11 -20.13 13.67
C GLU A 214 10.17 -21.22 13.14
N ALA A 215 10.51 -22.48 13.40
CA ALA A 215 9.67 -23.63 13.07
C ALA A 215 8.35 -23.62 13.83
N LYS A 216 8.36 -23.26 15.13
CA LYS A 216 7.14 -23.14 15.95
C LYS A 216 6.18 -22.11 15.36
N GLU A 217 6.70 -20.99 14.86
CA GLU A 217 5.90 -19.99 14.17
C GLU A 217 5.30 -20.53 12.88
N LYS A 218 6.12 -21.13 12.01
CA LYS A 218 5.66 -21.74 10.75
C LYS A 218 4.53 -22.74 10.98
N VAL A 219 4.67 -23.62 11.99
CA VAL A 219 3.66 -24.62 12.37
C VAL A 219 2.41 -23.96 12.92
N ALA A 220 2.56 -22.98 13.82
CA ALA A 220 1.42 -22.25 14.38
C ALA A 220 0.61 -21.58 13.27
N PHE A 221 1.26 -20.86 12.34
CA PHE A 221 0.60 -20.24 11.20
C PHE A 221 -0.10 -21.26 10.31
N ALA A 222 0.56 -22.36 9.95
CA ALA A 222 -0.04 -23.42 9.13
C ALA A 222 -1.32 -23.99 9.76
N TYR A 223 -1.35 -24.18 11.08
CA TYR A 223 -2.54 -24.64 11.79
C TYR A 223 -3.63 -23.58 11.89
N PHE A 224 -3.29 -22.30 12.11
CA PHE A 224 -4.28 -21.22 12.11
C PHE A 224 -4.94 -21.02 10.73
N THR A 225 -4.19 -21.22 9.64
CA THR A 225 -4.69 -21.03 8.27
C THR A 225 -5.34 -22.27 7.66
N SER A 226 -5.19 -23.45 8.29
CA SER A 226 -5.76 -24.70 7.77
C SER A 226 -7.29 -24.64 7.67
N GLU A 227 -7.83 -25.12 6.54
CA GLU A 227 -9.27 -25.32 6.32
C GLU A 227 -9.85 -26.45 7.19
N SER A 228 -9.00 -27.41 7.60
CA SER A 228 -9.37 -28.57 8.43
C SER A 228 -9.05 -28.37 9.91
N ARG A 229 -8.85 -27.13 10.35
CA ARG A 229 -8.53 -26.81 11.75
C ARG A 229 -9.59 -27.30 12.72
N THR A 230 -9.14 -27.94 13.80
CA THR A 230 -9.93 -28.35 14.96
C THR A 230 -9.55 -27.50 16.18
N ILE A 231 -10.35 -27.57 17.23
CA ILE A 231 -10.04 -26.91 18.52
C ILE A 231 -8.65 -27.35 19.01
N THR A 232 -8.36 -28.66 18.97
CA THR A 232 -7.07 -29.21 19.39
C THR A 232 -5.90 -28.68 18.57
N THR A 233 -6.04 -28.53 17.25
CA THR A 233 -4.97 -27.95 16.42
C THR A 233 -4.76 -26.47 16.70
N LEU A 234 -5.80 -25.73 17.08
CA LEU A 234 -5.70 -24.31 17.45
C LEU A 234 -5.05 -24.14 18.84
N GLU A 235 -5.35 -25.02 19.79
CA GLU A 235 -4.68 -25.06 21.10
C GLU A 235 -3.19 -25.37 20.94
N LEU A 236 -2.84 -26.34 20.08
CA LEU A 236 -1.45 -26.65 19.77
C LEU A 236 -0.74 -25.50 19.04
N ALA A 237 -1.41 -24.85 18.08
CA ALA A 237 -0.87 -23.67 17.41
C ALA A 237 -0.61 -22.53 18.41
N THR A 238 -1.55 -22.31 19.32
CA THR A 238 -1.45 -21.28 20.36
C THR A 238 -0.31 -21.60 21.33
N SER A 239 -0.09 -22.87 21.70
CA SER A 239 1.00 -23.24 22.59
C SER A 239 2.37 -23.03 21.95
N TYR A 240 2.54 -23.39 20.67
CA TYR A 240 3.76 -23.10 19.91
C TYR A 240 4.01 -21.59 19.77
N LEU A 241 2.96 -20.81 19.54
CA LEU A 241 3.05 -19.36 19.46
C LEU A 241 3.47 -18.72 20.80
N ILE A 242 2.88 -19.17 21.92
CA ILE A 242 3.26 -18.71 23.27
C ILE A 242 4.73 -19.02 23.55
N ASP A 243 5.18 -20.22 23.21
CA ASP A 243 6.56 -20.62 23.42
C ASP A 243 7.53 -19.81 22.54
N ALA A 244 7.22 -19.62 21.25
CA ALA A 244 7.99 -18.76 20.37
C ALA A 244 8.06 -17.30 20.87
N ALA A 245 6.94 -16.76 21.35
CA ALA A 245 6.87 -15.41 21.90
C ALA A 245 7.70 -15.23 23.17
N LYS A 246 7.70 -16.24 24.06
CA LYS A 246 8.55 -16.28 25.27
C LYS A 246 10.04 -16.37 24.94
N ASN A 247 10.38 -17.00 23.82
CA ASN A 247 11.75 -17.07 23.31
C ASN A 247 12.14 -15.84 22.46
N GLY A 248 11.36 -14.76 22.53
CA GLY A 248 11.73 -13.46 21.98
C GLY A 248 11.33 -13.22 20.52
N SER A 249 10.55 -14.11 19.91
CA SER A 249 10.13 -13.89 18.52
C SER A 249 9.10 -12.76 18.42
N GLY A 250 9.48 -11.67 17.75
CA GLY A 250 8.62 -10.50 17.59
C GLY A 250 7.35 -10.75 16.79
N SER A 251 7.41 -11.65 15.80
CA SER A 251 6.23 -12.05 15.01
C SER A 251 5.23 -12.83 15.87
N ALA A 252 5.70 -13.83 16.63
CA ALA A 252 4.86 -14.54 17.58
C ALA A 252 4.26 -13.63 18.66
N GLN A 253 5.04 -12.66 19.17
CA GLN A 253 4.57 -11.66 20.12
C GLN A 253 3.45 -10.80 19.51
N ALA A 254 3.59 -10.30 18.27
CA ALA A 254 2.52 -9.54 17.60
C ALA A 254 1.25 -10.38 17.44
N TYR A 255 1.40 -11.63 17.01
CA TYR A 255 0.28 -12.52 16.79
C TYR A 255 -0.46 -12.87 18.08
N LEU A 256 0.29 -13.09 19.17
CA LEU A 256 -0.29 -13.33 20.49
C LEU A 256 -1.04 -12.10 21.01
N GLY A 257 -0.51 -10.90 20.74
CA GLY A 257 -1.20 -9.64 20.97
C GLY A 257 -2.57 -9.59 20.30
N GLY A 258 -2.64 -9.99 19.03
CA GLY A 258 -3.88 -10.07 18.26
C GLY A 258 -4.87 -11.11 18.79
N LEU A 259 -4.40 -12.30 19.18
CA LEU A 259 -5.26 -13.35 19.76
C LEU A 259 -5.96 -12.88 21.05
N TYR A 260 -5.22 -12.20 21.94
CA TYR A 260 -5.79 -11.60 23.14
C TYR A 260 -6.73 -10.42 22.84
N GLU A 261 -6.48 -9.66 21.78
CA GLU A 261 -7.33 -8.53 21.39
C GLU A 261 -8.73 -8.98 20.93
N ILE A 262 -8.77 -10.01 20.09
CA ILE A 262 -10.01 -10.51 19.48
C ILE A 262 -10.74 -11.54 20.36
N GLY A 263 -10.03 -12.21 21.27
CA GLY A 263 -10.59 -13.29 22.09
C GLY A 263 -10.90 -14.55 21.29
N ALA A 264 -9.97 -14.98 20.43
CA ALA A 264 -10.16 -16.16 19.57
C ALA A 264 -9.85 -17.47 20.30
N SER A 265 -8.62 -17.99 20.20
CA SER A 265 -8.18 -19.19 20.94
C SER A 265 -7.78 -18.90 22.40
N LEU A 266 -7.77 -17.62 22.78
CA LEU A 266 -7.50 -17.13 24.12
C LEU A 266 -8.67 -16.27 24.57
N GLU A 267 -8.90 -16.21 25.88
CA GLU A 267 -9.86 -15.25 26.44
C GLU A 267 -9.42 -13.82 26.10
N LYS A 268 -10.39 -12.98 25.69
CA LYS A 268 -10.12 -11.59 25.34
C LYS A 268 -9.51 -10.83 26.52
N ASN A 269 -8.33 -10.26 26.33
CA ASN A 269 -7.63 -9.47 27.35
C ASN A 269 -6.81 -8.35 26.70
N LEU A 270 -7.30 -7.11 26.77
CA LEU A 270 -6.63 -5.97 26.14
C LEU A 270 -5.32 -5.56 26.84
N GLU A 271 -5.16 -5.89 28.13
CA GLU A 271 -3.93 -5.59 28.86
C GLU A 271 -2.80 -6.53 28.43
N GLU A 272 -3.08 -7.84 28.35
CA GLU A 272 -2.12 -8.81 27.82
C GLU A 272 -1.83 -8.58 26.35
N SER A 273 -2.86 -8.24 25.56
CA SER A 273 -2.69 -7.84 24.16
C SER A 273 -1.65 -6.70 24.02
N ALA A 274 -1.80 -5.64 24.82
CA ALA A 274 -0.89 -4.51 24.82
C ALA A 274 0.55 -4.92 25.21
N LYS A 275 0.72 -5.76 26.25
CA LYS A 275 2.05 -6.24 26.67
C LYS A 275 2.77 -6.99 25.55
N TRP A 276 2.05 -7.83 24.81
CA TRP A 276 2.63 -8.60 23.71
C TRP A 276 2.95 -7.75 22.49
N TYR A 277 2.11 -6.78 22.12
CA TYR A 277 2.45 -5.82 21.06
C TYR A 277 3.65 -4.94 21.43
N GLU A 278 3.77 -4.52 22.69
CA GLU A 278 4.94 -3.79 23.17
C GLU A 278 6.21 -4.64 23.05
N ALA A 279 6.18 -5.88 23.55
CA ALA A 279 7.30 -6.81 23.42
C ALA A 279 7.70 -7.00 21.94
N SER A 280 6.70 -7.18 21.07
CA SER A 280 6.88 -7.30 19.62
C SER A 280 7.57 -6.08 19.01
N ALA A 281 7.18 -4.87 19.41
CA ALA A 281 7.80 -3.66 18.92
C ALA A 281 9.28 -3.56 19.32
N TYR A 282 9.59 -3.91 20.58
CA TYR A 282 10.95 -3.86 21.13
C TYR A 282 11.86 -4.99 20.61
N SER A 283 11.30 -6.13 20.19
CA SER A 283 12.02 -7.17 19.47
C SER A 283 12.25 -6.82 17.98
N GLY A 284 11.76 -5.67 17.53
CA GLY A 284 12.04 -5.14 16.20
C GLY A 284 10.97 -5.45 15.16
N ASN A 285 9.84 -6.07 15.51
CA ASN A 285 8.80 -6.40 14.53
C ASN A 285 8.00 -5.16 14.10
N SER A 286 7.79 -5.00 12.79
CA SER A 286 7.13 -3.84 12.17
C SER A 286 5.69 -3.65 12.61
N TYR A 287 4.94 -4.73 12.81
CA TYR A 287 3.55 -4.69 13.27
C TYR A 287 3.48 -4.17 14.69
N GLY A 288 4.32 -4.70 15.59
CA GLY A 288 4.44 -4.19 16.96
C GLY A 288 4.83 -2.70 16.99
N GLN A 289 5.80 -2.30 16.16
CA GLN A 289 6.22 -0.90 16.03
C GLN A 289 5.09 0.00 15.52
N PHE A 290 4.35 -0.43 14.50
CA PHE A 290 3.18 0.28 14.01
C PHE A 290 2.09 0.39 15.09
N TRP A 291 1.83 -0.69 15.82
CA TRP A 291 0.87 -0.67 16.94
C TRP A 291 1.27 0.33 18.02
N LEU A 292 2.55 0.36 18.41
CA LEU A 292 3.07 1.36 19.34
C LEU A 292 2.90 2.78 18.81
N ALA A 293 3.14 3.01 17.52
CA ALA A 293 2.91 4.30 16.89
C ALA A 293 1.43 4.72 16.99
N GLN A 294 0.50 3.81 16.71
CA GLN A 294 -0.94 4.04 16.84
C GLN A 294 -1.34 4.35 18.30
N LYS A 295 -0.77 3.62 19.27
CA LYS A 295 -0.98 3.86 20.71
C LYS A 295 -0.47 5.24 21.13
N SER A 296 0.76 5.61 20.73
CA SER A 296 1.33 6.93 20.98
C SER A 296 0.46 8.04 20.36
N LYS A 297 0.01 7.86 19.10
CA LYS A 297 -0.90 8.78 18.41
C LYS A 297 -2.21 8.97 19.18
N LYS A 298 -2.81 7.88 19.67
CA LYS A 298 -4.05 7.90 20.46
C LYS A 298 -3.88 8.64 21.80
N ASN A 299 -2.70 8.54 22.41
CA ASN A 299 -2.37 9.22 23.65
C ASN A 299 -1.93 10.69 23.45
N GLY A 300 -1.87 11.17 22.21
CA GLY A 300 -1.42 12.53 21.89
C GLY A 300 0.10 12.71 21.83
N ASP A 301 0.89 11.64 22.03
CA ASP A 301 2.35 11.67 21.87
C ASP A 301 2.72 11.42 20.40
N TYR A 302 2.48 12.44 19.57
CA TYR A 302 2.71 12.36 18.13
C TYR A 302 4.20 12.28 17.76
N ALA A 303 5.09 12.79 18.61
CA ALA A 303 6.54 12.73 18.36
C ALA A 303 7.05 11.28 18.46
N SER A 304 6.65 10.56 19.52
CA SER A 304 6.94 9.12 19.61
C SER A 304 6.26 8.33 18.50
N ALA A 305 5.03 8.70 18.12
CA ALA A 305 4.34 8.05 17.01
C ALA A 305 5.13 8.15 15.69
N ALA A 306 5.63 9.35 15.36
CA ALA A 306 6.45 9.56 14.18
C ALA A 306 7.72 8.69 14.18
N GLN A 307 8.41 8.59 15.32
CA GLN A 307 9.59 7.74 15.46
C GLN A 307 9.26 6.26 15.24
N TRP A 308 8.18 5.76 15.83
CA TRP A 308 7.77 4.36 15.68
C TRP A 308 7.31 4.03 14.26
N TYR A 309 6.56 4.91 13.58
CA TYR A 309 6.27 4.74 12.16
C TYR A 309 7.55 4.67 11.32
N GLY A 310 8.53 5.55 11.60
CA GLY A 310 9.82 5.53 10.90
C GLY A 310 10.56 4.19 11.04
N LYS A 311 10.53 3.58 12.24
CA LYS A 311 11.10 2.24 12.47
C LYS A 311 10.34 1.15 11.71
N ALA A 312 9.00 1.20 11.70
CA ALA A 312 8.19 0.23 10.97
C ALA A 312 8.45 0.31 9.46
N ILE A 313 8.58 1.52 8.90
CA ILE A 313 8.89 1.76 7.49
C ILE A 313 10.25 1.18 7.08
N ALA A 314 11.25 1.23 7.97
CA ALA A 314 12.61 0.76 7.68
C ALA A 314 12.72 -0.75 7.39
N GLN A 315 11.66 -1.52 7.67
CA GLN A 315 11.62 -2.97 7.42
C GLN A 315 11.11 -3.32 6.01
N GLU A 316 10.50 -2.36 5.30
CA GLU A 316 10.05 -2.53 3.91
C GLU A 316 9.10 -3.72 3.68
N ASP A 317 8.27 -4.04 4.68
CA ASP A 317 7.30 -5.13 4.61
C ASP A 317 5.85 -4.65 4.40
N TYR A 318 4.88 -5.56 4.57
CA TYR A 318 3.46 -5.30 4.36
C TYR A 318 2.86 -4.17 5.22
N ILE A 319 3.50 -3.78 6.33
CA ILE A 319 3.06 -2.68 7.19
C ILE A 319 3.54 -1.32 6.69
N THR A 320 4.59 -1.30 5.89
CA THR A 320 5.20 -0.10 5.30
C THR A 320 4.18 0.87 4.69
N PRO A 321 3.27 0.46 3.77
CA PRO A 321 2.27 1.37 3.21
C PRO A 321 1.40 2.09 4.25
N TYR A 322 1.00 1.39 5.32
CA TYR A 322 0.18 1.94 6.39
C TYR A 322 0.94 2.94 7.24
N ALA A 323 2.18 2.59 7.61
CA ALA A 323 3.06 3.48 8.36
C ALA A 323 3.44 4.73 7.55
N GLN A 324 3.69 4.60 6.25
CA GLN A 324 3.94 5.74 5.34
C GLN A 324 2.75 6.69 5.30
N ASN A 325 1.53 6.18 5.17
CA ASN A 325 0.32 7.01 5.20
C ASN A 325 0.17 7.75 6.53
N SER A 326 0.30 7.04 7.64
CA SER A 326 0.17 7.63 8.97
C SER A 326 1.26 8.67 9.25
N LEU A 327 2.50 8.44 8.80
CA LEU A 327 3.57 9.44 8.93
C LEU A 327 3.32 10.67 8.05
N GLY A 328 2.79 10.46 6.83
CA GLY A 328 2.33 11.55 5.97
C GLY A 328 1.26 12.42 6.63
N GLU A 329 0.31 11.81 7.34
CA GLU A 329 -0.71 12.50 8.14
C GLU A 329 -0.08 13.41 9.22
N LEU A 330 0.96 12.93 9.91
CA LEU A 330 1.65 13.72 10.94
C LEU A 330 2.34 14.96 10.35
N TYR A 331 3.02 14.82 9.21
CA TYR A 331 3.62 15.94 8.49
C TYR A 331 2.58 16.92 7.93
N TYR A 332 1.45 16.41 7.45
CA TYR A 332 0.36 17.23 6.91
C TYR A 332 -0.21 18.18 7.98
N PHE A 333 -0.38 17.69 9.21
CA PHE A 333 -0.93 18.48 10.32
C PHE A 333 0.13 19.13 11.23
N GLY A 334 1.42 18.85 11.04
CA GLY A 334 2.48 19.31 11.95
C GLY A 334 2.34 18.72 13.36
N ARG A 335 1.89 17.47 13.48
CA ARG A 335 1.67 16.81 14.78
C ARG A 335 2.89 15.99 15.16
N GLY A 336 3.63 16.46 16.17
CA GLY A 336 4.84 15.79 16.65
C GLY A 336 6.05 15.89 15.72
N VAL A 337 5.89 16.56 14.57
CA VAL A 337 6.89 16.91 13.57
C VAL A 337 6.60 18.32 13.06
N GLU A 338 7.58 19.00 12.49
CA GLU A 338 7.35 20.27 11.80
C GLU A 338 6.42 20.05 10.60
N GLN A 339 5.41 20.93 10.45
CA GLN A 339 4.46 20.81 9.35
C GLN A 339 5.18 20.99 8.01
N SER A 340 4.98 20.04 7.09
CA SER A 340 5.47 20.15 5.71
C SER A 340 4.55 19.39 4.77
N TYR A 341 3.86 20.12 3.90
CA TYR A 341 3.01 19.52 2.89
C TYR A 341 3.84 18.77 1.83
N GLU A 342 5.04 19.23 1.51
CA GLU A 342 5.96 18.59 0.59
C GLU A 342 6.39 17.22 1.13
N THR A 343 6.74 17.14 2.42
CA THR A 343 7.12 15.89 3.05
C THR A 343 5.91 14.94 3.17
N ALA A 344 4.74 15.46 3.53
CA ALA A 344 3.50 14.69 3.54
C ALA A 344 3.17 14.11 2.16
N PHE A 345 3.27 14.92 1.10
CA PHE A 345 3.08 14.50 -0.28
C PHE A 345 3.98 13.32 -0.66
N LEU A 346 5.28 13.41 -0.35
CA LEU A 346 6.23 12.32 -0.62
C LEU A 346 5.86 11.02 0.11
N TRP A 347 5.41 11.10 1.37
CA TRP A 347 4.99 9.93 2.14
C TRP A 347 3.69 9.32 1.61
N PHE A 348 2.70 10.14 1.27
CA PHE A 348 1.46 9.66 0.64
C PHE A 348 1.72 9.04 -0.73
N GLN A 349 2.63 9.61 -1.53
CA GLN A 349 3.04 9.05 -2.81
C GLN A 349 3.69 7.68 -2.65
N LYS A 350 4.59 7.51 -1.69
CA LYS A 350 5.19 6.20 -1.38
C LYS A 350 4.13 5.18 -0.94
N SER A 351 3.21 5.60 -0.07
CA SER A 351 2.11 4.74 0.40
C SER A 351 1.20 4.30 -0.75
N ALA A 352 0.81 5.23 -1.63
CA ALA A 352 0.00 4.96 -2.81
C ALA A 352 0.69 4.03 -3.82
N ASN A 353 2.00 4.23 -4.06
CA ASN A 353 2.80 3.38 -4.94
C ASN A 353 2.93 1.94 -4.41
N ASN A 354 2.81 1.75 -3.09
CA ASN A 354 2.72 0.44 -2.43
C ASN A 354 1.28 -0.12 -2.39
N GLY A 355 0.34 0.47 -3.13
CA GLY A 355 -1.04 -0.03 -3.25
C GLY A 355 -1.99 0.37 -2.11
N HIS A 356 -1.58 1.24 -1.20
CA HIS A 356 -2.43 1.64 -0.08
C HIS A 356 -3.51 2.64 -0.50
N LEU A 357 -4.77 2.22 -0.48
CA LEU A 357 -5.89 3.01 -0.98
C LEU A 357 -6.14 4.31 -0.20
N ASN A 358 -5.95 4.30 1.12
CA ASN A 358 -6.01 5.55 1.91
C ASN A 358 -4.86 6.49 1.57
N GLY A 359 -3.66 5.95 1.31
CA GLY A 359 -2.51 6.73 0.84
C GLY A 359 -2.77 7.35 -0.53
N LYS A 360 -3.44 6.60 -1.42
CA LYS A 360 -3.90 7.07 -2.73
C LYS A 360 -4.93 8.19 -2.59
N SER A 361 -5.89 8.06 -1.66
CA SER A 361 -6.89 9.11 -1.37
C SER A 361 -6.25 10.38 -0.81
N SER A 362 -5.30 10.23 0.12
CA SER A 362 -4.52 11.36 0.63
C SER A 362 -3.71 12.03 -0.47
N LEU A 363 -3.06 11.26 -1.35
CA LEU A 363 -2.34 11.81 -2.51
C LEU A 363 -3.27 12.56 -3.47
N ALA A 364 -4.45 12.01 -3.78
CA ALA A 364 -5.45 12.68 -4.61
C ALA A 364 -5.88 14.02 -4.02
N HIS A 365 -6.08 14.06 -2.69
CA HIS A 365 -6.39 15.29 -1.96
C HIS A 365 -5.24 16.32 -2.05
N MET A 366 -3.98 15.88 -1.98
CA MET A 366 -2.84 16.80 -2.14
C MET A 366 -2.82 17.43 -3.54
N TYR A 367 -3.11 16.66 -4.59
CA TYR A 367 -3.23 17.18 -5.95
C TYR A 367 -4.44 18.10 -6.15
N GLU A 368 -5.60 17.77 -5.56
CA GLU A 368 -6.83 18.57 -5.65
C GLU A 368 -6.61 20.01 -5.16
N TYR A 369 -5.87 20.17 -4.06
CA TYR A 369 -5.66 21.47 -3.43
C TYR A 369 -4.28 22.08 -3.67
N GLY A 370 -3.36 21.35 -4.32
CA GLY A 370 -1.99 21.80 -4.53
C GLY A 370 -1.18 21.90 -3.23
N TYR A 371 -1.39 20.97 -2.29
CA TYR A 371 -0.61 20.90 -1.06
C TYR A 371 0.70 20.15 -1.30
N GLY A 372 1.84 20.81 -1.11
CA GLY A 372 3.17 20.20 -1.28
C GLY A 372 3.53 19.86 -2.74
N THR A 373 2.66 20.24 -3.69
CA THR A 373 2.80 20.04 -5.13
C THR A 373 1.96 21.11 -5.85
N SER A 374 2.11 21.26 -7.16
CA SER A 374 1.19 22.08 -7.96
C SER A 374 -0.20 21.45 -7.98
N GLN A 375 -1.24 22.30 -7.96
CA GLN A 375 -2.62 21.81 -8.12
C GLN A 375 -2.77 21.09 -9.46
N ASP A 376 -3.31 19.87 -9.41
CA ASP A 376 -3.57 19.02 -10.57
C ASP A 376 -4.85 18.21 -10.36
N ASN A 377 -5.97 18.78 -10.80
CA ASN A 377 -7.26 18.14 -10.63
C ASN A 377 -7.42 16.91 -11.55
N GLU A 378 -6.65 16.79 -12.65
CA GLU A 378 -6.75 15.67 -13.59
C GLU A 378 -6.21 14.43 -12.90
N THR A 379 -4.99 14.54 -12.35
CA THR A 379 -4.39 13.48 -11.54
C THR A 379 -5.25 13.15 -10.31
N ALA A 380 -5.85 14.15 -9.65
CA ALA A 380 -6.75 13.89 -8.52
C ALA A 380 -7.98 13.06 -8.92
N VAL A 381 -8.62 13.40 -10.06
CA VAL A 381 -9.77 12.65 -10.60
C VAL A 381 -9.38 11.21 -10.91
N ASP A 382 -8.28 10.99 -11.63
CA ASP A 382 -7.81 9.65 -11.99
C ASP A 382 -7.57 8.77 -10.75
N LEU A 383 -6.95 9.34 -9.71
CA LEU A 383 -6.70 8.64 -8.46
C LEU A 383 -8.01 8.28 -7.73
N TYR A 384 -8.98 9.20 -7.68
CA TYR A 384 -10.29 8.91 -7.06
C TYR A 384 -11.11 7.90 -7.85
N GLU A 385 -11.10 7.96 -9.19
CA GLU A 385 -11.80 6.98 -10.03
C GLU A 385 -11.19 5.58 -9.91
N ASP A 386 -9.86 5.49 -9.82
CA ASP A 386 -9.18 4.22 -9.53
C ASP A 386 -9.55 3.67 -8.15
N ILE A 387 -9.61 4.50 -7.11
CA ILE A 387 -10.07 4.06 -5.77
C ILE A 387 -11.48 3.49 -5.87
N ILE A 388 -12.40 4.19 -6.57
CA ILE A 388 -13.78 3.72 -6.74
C ILE A 388 -13.83 2.38 -7.49
N ALA A 389 -12.94 2.16 -8.45
CA ALA A 389 -12.87 0.92 -9.22
C ALA A 389 -12.26 -0.26 -8.45
N THR A 390 -11.39 0.00 -7.47
CA THR A 390 -10.59 -1.01 -6.77
C THR A 390 -11.07 -1.34 -5.36
N VAL A 391 -11.72 -0.40 -4.67
CA VAL A 391 -12.07 -0.56 -3.25
C VAL A 391 -13.41 -1.30 -3.07
N ASP A 392 -13.44 -2.28 -2.16
CA ASP A 392 -14.69 -2.94 -1.73
C ASP A 392 -15.36 -2.25 -0.53
N ASN A 393 -14.62 -1.39 0.18
CA ASN A 393 -15.13 -0.60 1.29
C ASN A 393 -15.98 0.60 0.81
N ASP A 394 -17.23 0.65 1.28
CA ASP A 394 -18.20 1.67 0.91
C ASP A 394 -17.85 3.07 1.47
N ASP A 395 -17.17 3.18 2.62
CA ASP A 395 -16.80 4.47 3.22
C ASP A 395 -15.78 5.23 2.35
N LEU A 396 -14.72 4.56 1.91
CA LEU A 396 -13.67 5.16 1.09
C LEU A 396 -14.18 5.44 -0.33
N LYS A 397 -15.00 4.53 -0.87
CA LYS A 397 -15.68 4.74 -2.16
C LYS A 397 -16.61 5.94 -2.11
N SER A 398 -17.43 6.04 -1.06
CA SER A 398 -18.34 7.16 -0.83
C SER A 398 -17.60 8.49 -0.66
N SER A 399 -16.50 8.49 0.10
CA SER A 399 -15.65 9.67 0.28
C SER A 399 -15.00 10.13 -1.03
N SER A 400 -14.56 9.18 -1.86
CA SER A 400 -13.97 9.47 -3.18
C SER A 400 -15.00 10.03 -4.15
N LEU A 401 -16.23 9.48 -4.15
CA LEU A 401 -17.35 10.03 -4.91
C LEU A 401 -17.68 11.47 -4.47
N ASN A 402 -17.69 11.73 -3.16
CA ASN A 402 -17.88 13.09 -2.65
C ASN A 402 -16.78 14.05 -3.12
N ALA A 403 -15.51 13.62 -3.11
CA ALA A 403 -14.39 14.42 -3.58
C ALA A 403 -14.52 14.74 -5.08
N LEU A 404 -14.88 13.77 -5.92
CA LEU A 404 -15.20 14.01 -7.33
C LEU A 404 -16.35 15.03 -7.47
N GLY A 405 -17.42 14.88 -6.69
CA GLY A 405 -18.50 15.87 -6.66
C GLY A 405 -18.02 17.30 -6.37
N ASN A 406 -17.08 17.44 -5.43
CA ASN A 406 -16.47 18.73 -5.08
C ASN A 406 -15.61 19.31 -6.20
N ILE A 407 -14.80 18.47 -6.86
CA ILE A 407 -13.99 18.89 -8.01
C ILE A 407 -14.90 19.42 -9.13
N TYR A 408 -15.93 18.65 -9.48
CA TYR A 408 -16.85 19.02 -10.55
C TYR A 408 -17.78 20.20 -10.21
N SER A 409 -17.94 20.56 -8.93
CA SER A 409 -18.77 21.70 -8.52
C SER A 409 -18.05 23.05 -8.49
N ARG A 410 -16.72 23.07 -8.56
CA ARG A 410 -15.91 24.30 -8.51
C ARG A 410 -15.72 24.91 -9.90
N GLU A 411 -16.06 26.20 -10.03
CA GLU A 411 -15.98 26.94 -11.31
C GLU A 411 -14.56 27.01 -11.91
N ASN A 412 -13.53 27.03 -11.06
CA ASN A 412 -12.11 27.10 -11.47
C ASN A 412 -11.45 25.71 -11.59
N SER A 413 -12.23 24.65 -11.82
CA SER A 413 -11.74 23.26 -11.93
C SER A 413 -12.40 22.55 -13.13
N PHE A 414 -12.69 21.26 -13.03
CA PHE A 414 -13.50 20.50 -13.99
C PHE A 414 -14.99 20.87 -13.87
N TYR A 415 -15.33 22.15 -14.02
CA TYR A 415 -16.68 22.62 -13.72
C TYR A 415 -17.76 21.92 -14.56
N ASN A 416 -18.54 21.06 -13.92
CA ASN A 416 -19.68 20.36 -14.50
C ASN A 416 -20.67 19.99 -13.40
N LEU A 417 -21.68 20.83 -13.21
CA LEU A 417 -22.64 20.66 -12.12
C LEU A 417 -23.50 19.40 -12.25
N GLU A 418 -23.78 18.92 -13.47
CA GLU A 418 -24.53 17.68 -13.69
C GLU A 418 -23.74 16.47 -13.17
N LYS A 419 -22.44 16.39 -13.51
CA LYS A 419 -21.54 15.38 -12.96
C LYS A 419 -21.43 15.51 -11.44
N ALA A 420 -21.28 16.72 -10.92
CA ALA A 420 -21.19 16.95 -9.47
C ALA A 420 -22.42 16.36 -8.74
N VAL A 421 -23.63 16.68 -9.21
CA VAL A 421 -24.89 16.14 -8.68
C VAL A 421 -24.91 14.62 -8.76
N ASN A 422 -24.48 14.04 -9.89
CA ASN A 422 -24.44 12.59 -10.06
C ASN A 422 -23.51 11.91 -9.05
N TYR A 423 -22.30 12.42 -8.86
CA TYR A 423 -21.35 11.88 -7.89
C TYR A 423 -21.84 12.03 -6.45
N TYR A 424 -22.41 13.18 -6.08
CA TYR A 424 -23.02 13.35 -4.75
C TYR A 424 -24.17 12.37 -4.52
N GLN A 425 -25.06 12.18 -5.51
CA GLN A 425 -26.15 11.19 -5.39
C GLN A 425 -25.60 9.78 -5.19
N LYS A 426 -24.59 9.37 -5.96
CA LYS A 426 -23.93 8.07 -5.78
C LYS A 426 -23.34 7.91 -4.38
N ALA A 427 -22.65 8.93 -3.86
CA ALA A 427 -22.06 8.89 -2.52
C ALA A 427 -23.13 8.75 -1.42
N ILE A 428 -24.27 9.43 -1.57
CA ILE A 428 -25.43 9.37 -0.67
C ILE A 428 -26.10 7.99 -0.74
N THR A 429 -26.35 7.47 -1.95
CA THR A 429 -26.96 6.15 -2.12
C THR A 429 -26.08 5.03 -1.57
N LEU A 430 -24.77 5.16 -1.72
CA LEU A 430 -23.83 4.13 -1.29
C LEU A 430 -23.73 4.04 0.23
N ASN A 431 -23.60 5.16 0.93
CA ASN A 431 -23.30 5.14 2.37
C ASN A 431 -23.80 6.40 3.13
N SER A 432 -24.88 7.02 2.67
CA SER A 432 -25.48 8.20 3.30
C SER A 432 -24.48 9.32 3.58
N ASN A 433 -23.58 9.59 2.62
CA ASN A 433 -22.49 10.54 2.81
C ASN A 433 -22.98 11.93 3.23
N ILE A 434 -22.66 12.33 4.46
CA ILE A 434 -23.17 13.56 5.08
C ILE A 434 -22.69 14.82 4.36
N TYR A 435 -21.48 14.80 3.78
CA TYR A 435 -20.90 15.94 3.06
C TYR A 435 -21.55 16.11 1.69
N SER A 436 -21.88 15.00 1.02
CA SER A 436 -22.63 15.02 -0.23
C SER A 436 -24.08 15.44 -0.01
N MET A 437 -24.74 15.00 1.07
CA MET A 437 -26.08 15.48 1.46
C MET A 437 -26.08 16.99 1.66
N TYR A 438 -25.09 17.54 2.38
CA TYR A 438 -24.93 18.97 2.52
C TYR A 438 -24.78 19.68 1.17
N SER A 439 -23.85 19.18 0.33
CA SER A 439 -23.51 19.81 -0.94
C SER A 439 -24.71 19.83 -1.89
N ILE A 440 -25.40 18.69 -2.05
CA ILE A 440 -26.60 18.62 -2.88
C ILE A 440 -27.77 19.42 -2.29
N GLY A 441 -27.88 19.49 -0.96
CA GLY A 441 -28.86 20.33 -0.27
C GLY A 441 -28.70 21.81 -0.63
N LYS A 442 -27.45 22.32 -0.62
CA LYS A 442 -27.14 23.67 -1.09
C LYS A 442 -27.43 23.86 -2.57
N MET A 443 -27.09 22.89 -3.41
CA MET A 443 -27.38 22.95 -4.85
C MET A 443 -28.88 23.08 -5.14
N TYR A 444 -29.73 22.33 -4.42
CA TYR A 444 -31.19 22.46 -4.52
C TYR A 444 -31.72 23.78 -3.97
N ASN A 445 -31.10 24.33 -2.93
CA ASN A 445 -31.51 25.63 -2.37
C ASN A 445 -31.23 26.78 -3.35
N ASP A 446 -30.07 26.73 -3.99
CA ASP A 446 -29.57 27.80 -4.86
C ASP A 446 -30.05 27.62 -6.32
N GLY A 447 -30.48 26.41 -6.69
CA GLY A 447 -30.82 26.06 -8.08
C GLY A 447 -29.60 25.90 -8.99
N LYS A 448 -28.44 25.52 -8.42
CA LYS A 448 -27.20 25.31 -9.17
C LYS A 448 -27.09 23.85 -9.59
N GLY A 449 -27.08 23.57 -10.90
CA GLY A 449 -26.94 22.21 -11.43
C GLY A 449 -28.20 21.34 -11.34
N VAL A 450 -29.19 21.78 -10.57
CA VAL A 450 -30.51 21.19 -10.43
C VAL A 450 -31.55 22.30 -10.38
N LEU A 451 -32.79 21.98 -10.74
CA LEU A 451 -33.90 22.91 -10.53
C LEU A 451 -34.04 23.22 -9.04
N LYS A 452 -34.15 24.52 -8.72
CA LYS A 452 -34.32 25.00 -7.35
C LYS A 452 -35.51 24.29 -6.70
N ASN A 453 -35.26 23.64 -5.57
CA ASN A 453 -36.27 22.90 -4.82
C ASN A 453 -36.01 23.03 -3.31
N PRO A 454 -36.63 24.02 -2.64
CA PRO A 454 -36.42 24.25 -1.21
C PRO A 454 -36.84 23.07 -0.32
N ALA A 455 -37.81 22.26 -0.73
CA ALA A 455 -38.25 21.09 0.04
C ALA A 455 -37.17 20.01 0.04
N LYS A 456 -36.61 19.67 -1.14
CA LYS A 456 -35.48 18.74 -1.24
C LYS A 456 -34.22 19.28 -0.57
N ALA A 457 -33.95 20.58 -0.71
CA ALA A 457 -32.84 21.23 -0.04
C ALA A 457 -32.92 21.03 1.48
N LYS A 458 -34.09 21.33 2.06
CA LYS A 458 -34.36 21.13 3.47
C LYS A 458 -34.21 19.67 3.88
N GLU A 459 -34.75 18.72 3.12
CA GLU A 459 -34.66 17.29 3.40
C GLU A 459 -33.19 16.80 3.49
N TYR A 460 -32.35 17.12 2.50
CA TYR A 460 -30.94 16.72 2.52
C TYR A 460 -30.14 17.43 3.63
N LEU A 461 -30.40 18.73 3.85
CA LEU A 461 -29.77 19.48 4.93
C LEU A 461 -30.17 18.95 6.30
N GLU A 462 -31.43 18.54 6.51
CA GLU A 462 -31.91 17.91 7.73
C GLU A 462 -31.20 16.59 8.01
N GLN A 463 -31.07 15.72 7.01
CA GLN A 463 -30.35 14.45 7.17
C GLN A 463 -28.88 14.69 7.55
N SER A 464 -28.18 15.55 6.82
CA SER A 464 -26.78 15.91 7.11
C SER A 464 -26.61 16.54 8.49
N ALA A 465 -27.51 17.46 8.87
CA ALA A 465 -27.48 18.15 10.17
C ALA A 465 -27.77 17.20 11.34
N GLN A 466 -28.70 16.25 11.18
CA GLN A 466 -29.03 15.21 12.16
C GLN A 466 -27.88 14.23 12.36
N SER A 467 -27.11 13.95 11.30
CA SER A 467 -25.87 13.17 11.38
C SER A 467 -24.67 13.93 11.95
N GLY A 468 -24.88 15.16 12.43
CA GLY A 468 -23.87 15.93 13.18
C GLY A 468 -23.00 16.86 12.33
N TYR A 469 -23.32 17.10 11.05
CA TYR A 469 -22.51 18.02 10.24
C TYR A 469 -22.84 19.49 10.55
N ASN A 470 -21.92 20.18 11.24
CA ASN A 470 -22.15 21.53 11.77
C ASN A 470 -22.50 22.56 10.70
N ALA A 471 -21.89 22.48 9.51
CA ALA A 471 -22.21 23.39 8.41
C ALA A 471 -23.63 23.16 7.87
N ALA A 472 -24.12 21.91 7.84
CA ALA A 472 -25.52 21.63 7.50
C ALA A 472 -26.47 22.14 8.58
N GLN A 473 -26.14 21.99 9.87
CA GLN A 473 -26.92 22.55 10.97
C GLN A 473 -27.05 24.08 10.84
N TYR A 474 -25.96 24.76 10.52
CA TYR A 474 -25.95 26.20 10.26
C TYR A 474 -26.82 26.59 9.06
N GLU A 475 -26.64 25.94 7.90
CA GLU A 475 -27.43 26.24 6.70
C GLU A 475 -28.93 25.94 6.91
N LEU A 476 -29.25 24.88 7.64
CA LEU A 476 -30.62 24.57 8.03
C LEU A 476 -31.21 25.66 8.96
N GLY A 477 -30.41 26.16 9.89
CA GLY A 477 -30.76 27.32 10.72
C GLY A 477 -31.06 28.57 9.88
N LEU A 478 -30.24 28.85 8.86
CA LEU A 478 -30.49 29.94 7.90
C LEU A 478 -31.80 29.73 7.12
N LEU A 479 -32.08 28.50 6.70
CA LEU A 479 -33.32 28.16 5.98
C LEU A 479 -34.57 28.38 6.85
N TYR A 480 -34.52 28.00 8.13
CA TYR A 480 -35.60 28.28 9.08
C TYR A 480 -35.74 29.78 9.41
N LYS A 481 -34.62 30.49 9.53
CA LYS A 481 -34.61 31.95 9.73
C LYS A 481 -35.26 32.66 8.54
N ALA A 482 -34.97 32.22 7.31
CA ALA A 482 -35.58 32.74 6.09
C ALA A 482 -37.09 32.46 6.01
N SER A 483 -37.54 31.30 6.50
CA SER A 483 -38.98 30.97 6.61
C SER A 483 -39.68 31.58 7.84
N LYS A 484 -38.96 32.38 8.64
CA LYS A 484 -39.41 33.04 9.87
C LYS A 484 -39.76 32.09 11.03
N ASP A 485 -39.36 30.82 10.95
CA ASP A 485 -39.40 29.91 12.09
C ASP A 485 -38.15 30.10 12.96
N LEU A 486 -38.17 31.18 13.75
CA LEU A 486 -37.02 31.57 14.56
C LEU A 486 -36.73 30.59 15.70
N GLN A 487 -37.72 29.80 16.15
CA GLN A 487 -37.52 28.80 17.20
C GLN A 487 -36.72 27.61 16.68
N SER A 488 -37.05 27.11 15.48
CA SER A 488 -36.26 26.06 14.85
C SER A 488 -34.87 26.57 14.44
N ALA A 489 -34.78 27.80 13.94
CA ALA A 489 -33.50 28.41 13.61
C ALA A 489 -32.57 28.49 14.84
N LEU A 490 -33.09 28.98 15.97
CA LEU A 490 -32.35 29.07 17.23
C LEU A 490 -31.77 27.71 17.64
N LYS A 491 -32.60 26.66 17.66
CA LYS A 491 -32.18 25.30 18.04
C LYS A 491 -31.04 24.75 17.17
N TRP A 492 -31.09 25.01 15.87
CA TRP A 492 -30.05 24.53 14.95
C TRP A 492 -28.77 25.36 15.04
N PHE A 493 -28.87 26.67 15.25
CA PHE A 493 -27.71 27.50 15.53
C PHE A 493 -27.05 27.15 16.86
N GLU A 494 -27.82 26.88 17.93
CA GLU A 494 -27.30 26.39 19.22
C GLU A 494 -26.47 25.12 19.03
N ARG A 495 -27.03 24.10 18.38
CA ARG A 495 -26.31 22.83 18.10
C ARG A 495 -25.00 23.04 17.31
N SER A 496 -25.04 23.87 16.28
CA SER A 496 -23.86 24.14 15.45
C SER A 496 -22.81 24.97 16.21
N ALA A 497 -23.26 25.95 17.00
CA ALA A 497 -22.42 26.84 17.81
C ALA A 497 -21.74 26.12 18.99
N GLU A 498 -22.43 25.17 19.62
CA GLU A 498 -21.90 24.29 20.66
C GLU A 498 -20.79 23.35 20.14
N ASN A 499 -20.82 23.02 18.85
CA ASN A 499 -19.75 22.29 18.15
C ASN A 499 -18.74 23.23 17.46
N ASP A 500 -18.54 24.42 18.04
CA ASP A 500 -17.54 25.41 17.66
C ASP A 500 -17.60 25.95 16.22
N TYR A 501 -18.76 25.88 15.57
CA TYR A 501 -18.94 26.48 14.25
C TYR A 501 -19.10 28.00 14.35
N ALA A 502 -18.03 28.75 14.05
CA ALA A 502 -17.94 30.19 14.28
C ALA A 502 -19.07 31.01 13.63
N ALA A 503 -19.53 30.63 12.43
CA ALA A 503 -20.65 31.32 11.77
C ALA A 503 -21.98 31.12 12.51
N ALA A 504 -22.21 29.96 13.11
CA ALA A 504 -23.38 29.71 13.94
C ALA A 504 -23.28 30.44 15.29
N GLN A 505 -22.10 30.48 15.91
CA GLN A 505 -21.86 31.26 17.12
C GLN A 505 -22.15 32.75 16.90
N TYR A 506 -21.70 33.29 15.77
CA TYR A 506 -22.01 34.66 15.36
C TYR A 506 -23.52 34.89 15.22
N GLU A 507 -24.23 34.05 14.47
CA GLU A 507 -25.68 34.18 14.27
C GLU A 507 -26.47 34.04 15.58
N LEU A 508 -26.10 33.08 16.43
CA LEU A 508 -26.70 32.88 17.74
C LEU A 508 -26.51 34.10 18.64
N GLY A 509 -25.31 34.69 18.64
CA GLY A 509 -25.02 35.92 19.37
C GLY A 509 -25.86 37.10 18.89
N LEU A 510 -26.08 37.25 17.59
CA LEU A 510 -26.99 38.26 17.04
C LEU A 510 -28.44 38.03 17.46
N MET A 511 -28.90 36.77 17.51
CA MET A 511 -30.25 36.44 17.98
C MET A 511 -30.46 36.87 19.42
N TYR A 512 -29.50 36.63 20.32
CA TYR A 512 -29.55 37.12 21.70
C TYR A 512 -29.42 38.64 21.81
N PHE A 513 -28.58 39.29 21.00
CA PHE A 513 -28.41 40.74 21.06
C PHE A 513 -29.68 41.50 20.65
N TYR A 514 -30.34 41.04 19.59
CA TYR A 514 -31.56 41.68 19.07
C TYR A 514 -32.86 41.12 19.67
N GLY A 515 -32.80 40.03 20.44
CA GLY A 515 -33.98 39.33 20.94
C GLY A 515 -34.82 38.69 19.82
N LYS A 516 -34.17 38.15 18.78
CA LYS A 516 -34.85 37.52 17.64
C LYS A 516 -35.07 36.04 17.90
N GLY A 517 -36.31 35.65 18.19
CA GLY A 517 -36.65 34.25 18.50
C GLY A 517 -36.22 33.78 19.88
N VAL A 518 -35.53 34.64 20.65
CA VAL A 518 -35.09 34.39 22.02
C VAL A 518 -35.18 35.70 22.81
N ALA A 519 -35.28 35.63 24.13
CA ALA A 519 -35.23 36.83 24.97
C ALA A 519 -33.88 37.56 24.79
N LYS A 520 -33.92 38.88 24.68
CA LYS A 520 -32.71 39.69 24.53
C LYS A 520 -31.79 39.50 25.74
N ASN A 521 -30.53 39.15 25.49
CA ASN A 521 -29.51 39.01 26.53
C ASN A 521 -28.12 39.41 25.98
N ASN A 522 -27.65 40.60 26.37
CA ASN A 522 -26.39 41.13 25.88
C ASN A 522 -25.16 40.38 26.42
N GLY A 523 -25.24 39.78 27.62
CA GLY A 523 -24.16 38.99 28.19
C GLY A 523 -23.95 37.69 27.42
N THR A 524 -25.03 36.95 27.16
CA THR A 524 -24.99 35.73 26.33
C THR A 524 -24.60 36.06 24.88
N ALA A 525 -25.06 37.18 24.33
CA ALA A 525 -24.64 37.64 23.01
C ALA A 525 -23.12 37.89 22.95
N ALA A 526 -22.56 38.57 23.96
CA ALA A 526 -21.13 38.83 24.04
C ALA A 526 -20.33 37.52 24.12
N GLN A 527 -20.75 36.56 24.94
CA GLN A 527 -20.09 35.25 25.05
C GLN A 527 -20.01 34.52 23.70
N TRP A 528 -21.10 34.45 22.95
CA TRP A 528 -21.10 33.76 21.65
C TRP A 528 -20.33 34.51 20.56
N ILE A 529 -20.47 35.83 20.48
CA ILE A 529 -19.75 36.64 19.48
C ILE A 529 -18.24 36.64 19.79
N GLU A 530 -17.85 36.61 21.06
CA GLU A 530 -16.45 36.44 21.44
C GLU A 530 -15.87 35.10 20.97
N LYS A 531 -16.60 33.99 21.15
CA LYS A 531 -16.14 32.68 20.64
C LYS A 531 -15.91 32.74 19.13
N ALA A 532 -16.86 33.29 18.38
CA ALA A 532 -16.73 33.48 16.93
C ALA A 532 -15.55 34.41 16.57
N TYR A 533 -15.37 35.49 17.33
CA TYR A 533 -14.24 36.43 17.20
C TYR A 533 -12.90 35.72 17.36
N ASN A 534 -12.75 34.94 18.43
CA ASN A 534 -11.53 34.19 18.76
C ASN A 534 -11.28 33.07 17.74
N ALA A 535 -12.34 32.51 17.14
CA ALA A 535 -12.27 31.58 16.02
C ALA A 535 -11.97 32.26 14.67
N GLY A 536 -11.75 33.59 14.65
CA GLY A 536 -11.32 34.33 13.47
C GLY A 536 -12.46 34.80 12.55
N ASN A 537 -13.73 34.72 12.97
CA ASN A 537 -14.85 35.20 12.16
C ASN A 537 -14.81 36.73 12.00
N GLU A 538 -14.63 37.23 10.77
CA GLU A 538 -14.48 38.66 10.48
C GLU A 538 -15.73 39.50 10.77
N ASP A 539 -16.92 38.93 10.60
CA ASP A 539 -18.15 39.63 10.92
C ASP A 539 -18.37 39.73 12.42
N ALA A 540 -17.98 38.68 13.17
CA ALA A 540 -17.91 38.74 14.63
C ALA A 540 -16.91 39.79 15.11
N LYS A 541 -15.75 39.96 14.44
CA LYS A 541 -14.78 41.04 14.73
C LYS A 541 -15.37 42.44 14.58
N LYS A 542 -16.10 42.68 13.48
CA LYS A 542 -16.77 43.96 13.26
C LYS A 542 -17.84 44.21 14.31
N VAL A 543 -18.67 43.21 14.59
CA VAL A 543 -19.80 43.32 15.53
C VAL A 543 -19.33 43.45 16.98
N TRP A 544 -18.29 42.70 17.39
CA TRP A 544 -17.69 42.78 18.73
C TRP A 544 -17.28 44.21 19.08
N ASN A 545 -16.59 44.87 18.16
CA ASN A 545 -16.12 46.24 18.34
C ASN A 545 -17.25 47.26 18.13
N GLY A 546 -18.05 47.11 17.07
CA GLY A 546 -19.10 48.06 16.71
C GLY A 546 -20.26 48.14 17.69
N LEU A 547 -20.57 47.04 18.38
CA LEU A 547 -21.59 47.00 19.44
C LEU A 547 -20.99 47.09 20.86
N GLU A 548 -19.68 47.32 20.96
CA GLU A 548 -18.94 47.42 22.23
C GLU A 548 -19.21 46.24 23.19
N LEU A 549 -19.27 45.01 22.66
CA LEU A 549 -19.75 43.84 23.40
C LEU A 549 -18.85 43.46 24.58
N TRP A 550 -17.59 43.90 24.57
CA TRP A 550 -16.66 43.76 25.68
C TRP A 550 -17.18 44.37 26.99
N LYS A 551 -18.11 45.33 26.94
CA LYS A 551 -18.76 45.92 28.13
C LYS A 551 -19.67 44.95 28.88
N TYR A 552 -20.10 43.88 28.21
CA TYR A 552 -21.03 42.88 28.76
C TYR A 552 -20.32 41.60 29.23
N LYS A 553 -18.98 41.57 29.23
CA LYS A 553 -18.18 40.60 29.98
C LYS A 553 -18.23 40.96 31.46
N GLN A 554 -19.19 40.42 32.19
CA GLN A 554 -19.14 40.39 33.65
C GLN A 554 -19.10 38.96 34.13
#